data_AF-A0A847LAK7-F1
#
_entry.id   AF-A0A847LAK7-F1
#
_cell.length_a   1.000
_cell.length_b   1.000
_cell.length_c   1.000
_cell.angle_alpha   90.00
_cell.angle_beta   90.00
_cell.angle_gamma   90.00
#
_symmetry.space_group_name_H-M   'P 1'
#
loop_
_entity.id
_entity.type
_entity.pdbx_description
1 polymer ?
#
loop_
_entity_poly.entity_id
_entity_poly.type
_entity_poly.pdbx_seq_one_letter_code
_entity_poly.pdbx_strand_id
1 'polypeptide(L)'
;MKKINLVAISAILIAVTAIFSACKTNEVDVEKPVITLNSPEQHAVLLIGDEAGIHLDMDLADNEALASYKISIHANFDGHTHAVAPMRAKSLTTNDSVPFEMTKIWTDIAGQKSAKIHHHEIK
;
A
#
# COMPACT_ATOMS: atom_id res chain seq x y z
N MET A 1 57.43 24.89 33.73
CA MET A 1 56.19 25.38 33.07
C MET A 1 56.11 24.74 31.69
N LYS A 2 55.13 23.87 31.44
CA LYS A 2 55.01 23.12 30.18
C LYS A 2 54.50 24.06 29.10
N LYS A 3 55.26 24.28 28.02
CA LYS A 3 54.84 25.14 26.91
C LYS A 3 53.67 24.48 26.19
N ILE A 4 52.51 25.09 26.25
CA ILE A 4 51.31 24.60 25.57
C ILE A 4 51.39 25.06 24.11
N ASN A 5 51.47 24.11 23.18
CA ASN A 5 51.56 24.40 21.74
C ASN A 5 50.18 24.82 21.20
N LEU A 6 49.96 26.12 21.11
CA LEU A 6 48.72 26.73 20.62
C LEU A 6 48.31 26.24 19.22
N VAL A 7 49.28 25.94 18.36
CA VAL A 7 49.08 25.40 17.01
C VAL A 7 48.44 24.00 17.04
N ALA A 8 48.86 23.15 17.99
CA ALA A 8 48.29 21.81 18.12
C ALA A 8 46.85 21.86 18.65
N ILE A 9 46.54 22.80 19.56
CA ILE A 9 45.18 23.01 20.06
C ILE A 9 44.25 23.54 18.96
N SER A 10 44.74 24.48 18.16
CA SER A 10 44.02 25.01 17.01
C SER A 10 43.69 23.91 15.98
N ALA A 11 44.64 23.04 15.67
CA ALA A 11 44.42 21.92 14.74
C ALA A 11 43.38 20.91 15.28
N ILE A 12 43.44 20.60 16.57
CA ILE A 12 42.47 19.71 17.23
C ILE A 12 41.07 20.32 17.22
N LEU A 13 40.96 21.62 17.48
CA LEU A 13 39.67 22.31 17.51
C LEU A 13 38.98 22.31 16.13
N ILE A 14 39.75 22.50 15.05
CA ILE A 14 39.26 22.43 13.66
C ILE A 14 38.84 21.00 13.28
N ALA A 15 39.59 19.99 13.72
CA ALA A 15 39.23 18.60 13.49
C ALA A 15 37.95 18.20 14.24
N VAL A 16 37.76 18.71 15.47
CA VAL A 16 36.56 18.45 16.27
C VAL A 16 35.33 19.12 15.67
N THR A 17 35.43 20.35 15.15
CA THR A 17 34.27 21.04 14.53
C THR A 17 33.83 20.39 13.22
N ALA A 18 34.75 19.81 12.44
CA ALA A 18 34.43 19.12 11.19
C ALA A 18 33.59 17.84 11.39
N ILE A 19 33.73 17.17 12.55
CA ILE A 19 32.98 15.93 12.86
C ILE A 19 31.51 16.25 13.22
N PHE A 20 31.24 17.41 13.83
CA PHE A 20 29.88 17.82 14.21
C PHE A 20 29.05 18.37 13.04
N SER A 21 29.66 18.69 11.88
CA SER A 21 28.94 19.14 10.68
C SER A 21 28.36 18.02 9.82
N ALA A 22 28.49 16.75 10.21
CA ALA A 22 28.04 15.61 9.42
C ALA A 22 26.53 15.31 9.53
N CYS A 23 25.76 16.06 10.32
CA CYS A 23 24.32 15.90 10.40
C CYS A 23 23.65 16.58 9.20
N LYS A 24 23.70 15.91 8.04
CA LYS A 24 22.80 16.25 6.94
C LYS A 24 21.39 15.95 7.43
N THR A 25 20.49 16.93 7.38
CA THR A 25 19.07 16.67 7.52
C THR A 25 18.68 15.77 6.35
N ASN A 26 18.51 14.47 6.61
CA ASN A 26 17.99 13.57 5.60
C ASN A 26 16.60 14.12 5.25
N GLU A 27 16.37 14.45 3.98
CA GLU A 27 15.04 14.82 3.52
C GLU A 27 14.15 13.60 3.79
N VAL A 28 13.11 13.81 4.60
CA VAL A 28 12.15 12.76 4.94
C VAL A 28 11.14 12.74 3.82
N ASP A 29 10.85 11.55 3.30
CA ASP A 29 9.81 11.37 2.30
C ASP A 29 8.44 11.84 2.82
N VAL A 30 7.79 12.68 2.03
CA VAL A 30 6.47 13.25 2.30
C VAL A 30 5.52 13.08 1.11
N GLU A 31 5.97 12.44 0.03
CA GLU A 31 5.14 12.17 -1.13
C GLU A 31 4.33 10.89 -0.90
N LYS A 32 3.11 10.88 -1.40
CA LYS A 32 2.21 9.74 -1.25
C LYS A 32 2.37 8.79 -2.44
N PRO A 33 2.13 7.49 -2.26
CA PRO A 33 2.06 6.58 -3.37
C PRO A 33 0.87 6.92 -4.29
N VAL A 34 1.04 6.60 -5.57
CA VAL A 34 0.02 6.69 -6.62
C VAL A 34 -0.59 5.31 -6.84
N ILE A 35 -1.91 5.26 -6.93
CA ILE A 35 -2.68 4.05 -7.19
C ILE A 35 -3.49 4.26 -8.47
N THR A 36 -3.34 3.37 -9.43
CA THR A 36 -4.16 3.32 -10.64
C THR A 36 -4.93 2.00 -10.65
N LEU A 37 -6.25 2.06 -10.49
CA LEU A 37 -7.12 0.88 -10.57
C LEU A 37 -7.53 0.67 -12.02
N ASN A 38 -7.06 -0.41 -12.63
CA ASN A 38 -7.35 -0.76 -14.02
C ASN A 38 -8.61 -1.62 -14.13
N SER A 39 -8.81 -2.54 -13.18
CA SER A 39 -10.03 -3.35 -13.04
C SER A 39 -10.26 -3.67 -11.57
N PRO A 40 -11.52 -3.70 -11.08
CA PRO A 40 -12.77 -3.47 -11.82
C PRO A 40 -12.97 -2.01 -12.24
N GLU A 41 -13.76 -1.81 -13.30
CA GLU A 41 -14.26 -0.48 -13.64
C GLU A 41 -15.15 0.09 -12.53
N GLN A 42 -15.25 1.41 -12.46
CA GLN A 42 -16.14 2.06 -11.51
C GLN A 42 -17.59 1.60 -11.75
N HIS A 43 -18.27 1.17 -10.68
CA HIS A 43 -19.63 0.59 -10.71
C HIS A 43 -19.74 -0.80 -11.35
N ALA A 44 -18.64 -1.50 -11.61
CA ALA A 44 -18.73 -2.89 -12.06
C ALA A 44 -19.35 -3.80 -10.98
N VAL A 45 -20.04 -4.84 -11.45
CA VAL A 45 -20.59 -5.88 -10.58
C VAL A 45 -19.52 -6.91 -10.29
N LEU A 46 -19.25 -7.15 -9.00
CA LEU A 46 -18.33 -8.19 -8.55
C LEU A 46 -19.11 -9.47 -8.26
N LEU A 47 -18.73 -10.56 -8.93
CA LEU A 47 -19.27 -11.89 -8.67
C LEU A 47 -18.34 -12.61 -7.69
N ILE A 48 -18.73 -12.58 -6.42
CA ILE A 48 -18.01 -13.19 -5.31
C ILE A 48 -18.38 -14.68 -5.20
N GLY A 49 -17.43 -15.55 -4.84
CA GLY A 49 -17.64 -16.99 -4.68
C GLY A 49 -17.57 -17.83 -5.97
N ASP A 50 -17.30 -17.21 -7.13
CA ASP A 50 -17.06 -17.95 -8.37
C ASP A 50 -15.69 -18.66 -8.37
N GLU A 51 -15.58 -19.76 -9.12
CA GLU A 51 -14.32 -20.50 -9.25
C GLU A 51 -13.22 -19.67 -9.91
N ALA A 52 -13.57 -18.70 -10.75
CA ALA A 52 -12.61 -17.80 -11.39
C ALA A 52 -12.07 -16.69 -10.45
N GLY A 53 -12.79 -16.40 -9.36
CA GLY A 53 -12.53 -15.25 -8.49
C GLY A 53 -12.73 -13.91 -9.19
N ILE A 54 -12.50 -12.82 -8.44
CA ILE A 54 -12.59 -11.46 -8.98
C ILE A 54 -11.34 -11.14 -9.80
N HIS A 55 -11.51 -10.54 -10.98
CA HIS A 55 -10.41 -9.93 -11.71
C HIS A 55 -10.10 -8.53 -11.19
N LEU A 56 -9.02 -8.41 -10.41
CA LEU A 56 -8.52 -7.14 -9.89
C LEU A 56 -7.13 -6.86 -10.48
N ASP A 57 -7.00 -5.68 -11.07
CA ASP A 57 -5.81 -5.18 -11.73
C ASP A 57 -5.54 -3.74 -11.28
N MET A 58 -4.34 -3.50 -10.74
CA MET A 58 -3.92 -2.15 -10.36
C MET A 58 -2.41 -1.97 -10.50
N ASP A 59 -2.01 -0.74 -10.83
CA ASP A 59 -0.62 -0.29 -10.80
C ASP A 59 -0.40 0.59 -9.55
N LEU A 60 0.67 0.30 -8.81
CA LEU A 60 1.13 1.06 -7.65
C LEU A 60 2.47 1.71 -7.95
N ALA A 61 2.68 2.95 -7.54
CA ALA A 61 3.95 3.64 -7.69
C ALA A 61 4.26 4.55 -6.49
N ASP A 62 5.54 4.71 -6.19
CA ASP A 62 6.05 5.57 -5.11
C ASP A 62 7.40 6.17 -5.53
N ASN A 63 7.72 7.35 -5.01
CA ASN A 63 8.96 8.08 -5.31
C ASN A 63 10.18 7.42 -4.63
N GLU A 64 10.02 6.89 -3.42
CA GLU A 64 11.07 6.18 -2.69
C GLU A 64 10.90 4.67 -2.71
N ALA A 65 9.85 4.15 -2.07
CA ALA A 65 9.59 2.72 -1.96
C ALA A 65 8.21 2.41 -1.39
N LEU A 66 7.54 1.42 -2.00
CA LEU A 66 6.33 0.81 -1.47
C LEU A 66 6.68 -0.11 -0.29
N ALA A 67 5.87 -0.10 0.76
CA ALA A 67 6.01 -1.00 1.91
C ALA A 67 5.03 -2.18 1.86
N SER A 68 3.76 -1.89 1.58
CA SER A 68 2.67 -2.87 1.54
C SER A 68 1.45 -2.25 0.84
N TYR A 69 0.48 -3.09 0.49
CA TYR A 69 -0.84 -2.63 0.06
C TYR A 69 -1.95 -3.42 0.75
N LYS A 70 -3.11 -2.78 0.88
CA LYS A 70 -4.29 -3.36 1.52
C LYS A 70 -5.48 -3.24 0.58
N ILE A 71 -6.18 -4.35 0.37
CA ILE A 71 -7.46 -4.36 -0.35
C ILE A 71 -8.54 -4.67 0.68
N SER A 72 -9.55 -3.79 0.73
CA SER A 72 -10.73 -3.93 1.56
C SER A 72 -11.96 -3.85 0.65
N ILE A 73 -12.76 -4.92 0.64
CA ILE A 73 -14.00 -5.00 -0.11
C ILE A 73 -15.14 -5.12 0.89
N HIS A 74 -16.15 -4.29 0.74
CA HIS A 74 -17.36 -4.32 1.53
C HIS A 74 -18.57 -4.05 0.64
N ALA A 75 -19.72 -4.64 0.98
CA ALA A 75 -20.98 -4.29 0.35
C ALA A 75 -21.32 -2.81 0.61
N ASN A 76 -21.95 -2.13 -0.35
CA ASN A 76 -22.26 -0.69 -0.23
C ASN A 76 -23.49 -0.38 0.65
N PHE A 77 -24.24 -1.38 1.14
CA PHE A 77 -25.41 -1.27 2.05
C PHE A 77 -26.31 -0.04 1.83
N ASP A 78 -26.45 0.44 0.60
CA ASP A 78 -27.14 1.67 0.23
C ASP A 78 -28.64 1.43 -0.06
N GLY A 79 -29.13 0.24 0.29
CA GLY A 79 -30.53 -0.13 0.19
C GLY A 79 -31.02 -0.51 -1.21
N HIS A 80 -30.13 -0.66 -2.22
CA HIS A 80 -30.54 -1.19 -3.52
C HIS A 80 -30.57 -2.72 -3.53
N THR A 81 -31.51 -3.30 -4.29
CA THR A 81 -31.61 -4.76 -4.45
C THR A 81 -30.62 -5.26 -5.49
N HIS A 82 -29.79 -6.23 -5.13
CA HIS A 82 -28.93 -6.93 -6.09
C HIS A 82 -29.78 -7.83 -6.99
N ALA A 83 -29.47 -7.84 -8.30
CA ALA A 83 -30.04 -8.82 -9.21
C ALA A 83 -29.47 -10.21 -8.85
N VAL A 84 -30.33 -11.13 -8.42
CA VAL A 84 -29.98 -12.55 -8.31
C VAL A 84 -29.78 -13.08 -9.73
N ALA A 85 -28.53 -13.23 -10.17
CA ALA A 85 -28.24 -13.91 -11.43
C ALA A 85 -28.73 -15.37 -11.32
N PRO A 86 -29.26 -15.98 -12.40
CA PRO A 86 -29.84 -17.33 -12.37
C PRO A 86 -28.77 -18.43 -12.42
N MET A 87 -27.64 -18.27 -11.70
CA MET A 87 -26.60 -19.28 -11.62
C MET A 87 -26.60 -19.90 -10.23
N ARG A 88 -27.23 -21.08 -10.12
CA ARG A 88 -27.24 -21.99 -8.97
C ARG A 88 -27.52 -21.31 -7.63
N ALA A 89 -28.73 -20.76 -7.51
CA ALA A 89 -29.37 -20.61 -6.21
C ALA A 89 -29.58 -22.01 -5.59
N LYS A 90 -28.58 -22.52 -4.84
CA LYS A 90 -28.88 -23.38 -3.70
C LYS A 90 -29.50 -22.45 -2.64
N SER A 91 -30.79 -22.19 -2.82
CA SER A 91 -31.68 -21.51 -1.89
C SER A 91 -31.15 -20.21 -1.29
N LEU A 92 -31.27 -19.10 -2.01
CA LEU A 92 -31.41 -17.80 -1.36
C LEU A 92 -32.86 -17.35 -1.57
N THR A 93 -33.71 -17.71 -0.60
CA THR A 93 -34.84 -16.84 -0.28
C THR A 93 -34.27 -15.43 -0.07
N THR A 94 -35.06 -14.41 -0.39
CA THR A 94 -34.68 -13.00 -0.54
C THR A 94 -34.14 -12.32 0.74
N ASN A 95 -33.74 -13.08 1.77
CA ASN A 95 -33.23 -12.63 3.06
C ASN A 95 -31.87 -13.25 3.46
N ASP A 96 -31.30 -14.17 2.65
CA ASP A 96 -30.09 -14.94 3.02
C ASP A 96 -28.81 -14.53 2.27
N SER A 97 -28.80 -13.35 1.62
CA SER A 97 -27.57 -12.82 1.04
C SER A 97 -26.65 -12.33 2.17
N VAL A 98 -25.70 -13.17 2.58
CA VAL A 98 -24.67 -12.76 3.54
C VAL A 98 -23.79 -11.71 2.84
N PRO A 99 -23.65 -10.50 3.40
CA PRO A 99 -22.79 -9.48 2.82
C PRO A 99 -21.35 -9.98 2.74
N PHE A 100 -20.72 -9.82 1.58
CA PHE A 100 -19.31 -10.09 1.44
C PHE A 100 -18.49 -8.95 2.05
N GLU A 101 -17.57 -9.32 2.93
CA GLU A 101 -16.56 -8.42 3.47
C GLU A 101 -15.22 -9.15 3.47
N MET A 102 -14.18 -8.47 3.02
CA MET A 102 -12.81 -8.96 3.19
C MET A 102 -11.85 -7.80 3.41
N THR A 103 -10.79 -8.07 4.15
CA THR A 103 -9.61 -7.20 4.21
C THR A 103 -8.37 -8.07 4.23
N LYS A 104 -7.44 -7.80 3.30
CA LYS A 104 -6.16 -8.51 3.22
C LYS A 104 -5.04 -7.51 2.94
N ILE A 105 -3.87 -7.80 3.52
CA ILE A 105 -2.66 -7.00 3.38
C ILE A 105 -1.62 -7.88 2.69
N TRP A 106 -0.90 -7.30 1.73
CA TRP A 106 0.22 -7.93 1.04
C TRP A 106 1.47 -7.08 1.20
N THR A 107 2.62 -7.74 1.35
CA THR A 107 3.94 -7.14 1.61
C THR A 107 5.01 -7.60 0.62
N ASP A 108 4.61 -8.29 -0.45
CA ASP A 108 5.47 -8.85 -1.51
C ASP A 108 6.12 -7.78 -2.39
N ILE A 109 5.64 -6.54 -2.31
CA ILE A 109 6.16 -5.38 -3.05
C ILE A 109 7.12 -4.51 -2.23
N ALA A 110 7.45 -4.90 -1.01
CA ALA A 110 8.28 -4.09 -0.11
C ALA A 110 9.62 -3.73 -0.76
N GLY A 111 9.96 -2.44 -0.77
CA GLY A 111 11.20 -1.91 -1.36
C GLY A 111 11.13 -1.62 -2.85
N GLN A 112 10.02 -1.92 -3.54
CA GLN A 112 9.84 -1.61 -4.95
C GLN A 112 9.31 -0.19 -5.14
N LYS A 113 9.76 0.52 -6.18
CA LYS A 113 9.21 1.84 -6.57
C LYS A 113 7.91 1.75 -7.35
N SER A 114 7.67 0.61 -8.00
CA SER A 114 6.48 0.38 -8.81
C SER A 114 6.12 -1.09 -8.76
N ALA A 115 4.83 -1.40 -8.65
CA ALA A 115 4.34 -2.78 -8.65
C ALA A 115 3.06 -2.90 -9.48
N LYS A 116 2.95 -4.00 -10.23
CA LYS A 116 1.73 -4.39 -10.93
C LYS A 116 1.04 -5.49 -10.14
N ILE A 117 -0.21 -5.28 -9.77
CA ILE A 117 -0.97 -6.22 -8.96
C ILE A 117 -2.06 -6.83 -9.82
N HIS A 118 -2.10 -8.16 -9.88
CA HIS A 118 -3.13 -8.92 -10.55
C HIS A 118 -3.64 -10.02 -9.61
N HIS A 119 -4.87 -9.90 -9.14
CA HIS A 119 -5.51 -10.88 -8.28
C HIS A 119 -6.66 -11.57 -9.02
N HIS A 120 -6.67 -12.91 -8.91
CA HIS A 120 -7.80 -13.79 -9.24
C HIS A 120 -8.15 -14.71 -8.05
N GLU A 121 -7.37 -14.64 -6.96
CA GLU A 121 -7.53 -15.50 -5.78
C GLU A 121 -8.64 -15.04 -4.83
N ILE A 122 -9.19 -13.84 -5.05
CA ILE A 122 -10.23 -13.25 -4.21
C ILE A 122 -11.57 -13.89 -4.56
N LYS A 123 -12.18 -14.58 -3.59
CA LYS A 123 -13.42 -15.35 -3.73
C LYS A 123 -14.32 -15.18 -2.52
#